data_AF-A0A966Q113-F1
#
_entry.id   AF-A0A966Q113-F1
#
_cell.length_a   1.000
_cell.length_b   1.000
_cell.length_c   1.000
_cell.angle_alpha   90.00
_cell.angle_beta   90.00
_cell.angle_gamma   90.00
#
_symmetry.space_group_name_H-M   'P 1'
#
loop_
_entity.id
_entity.type
_entity.pdbx_description
1 polymer ?
#
loop_
_entity_poly.entity_id
_entity_poly.type
_entity_poly.pdbx_seq_one_letter_code
_entity_poly.pdbx_strand_id
1 'polypeptide(L)'
;MALLPAQQIIAKILNYDPVSEEEGLTQYHVEPNCSLETPGGNKAGDIYKTKQGVLRYYWVPKGDNHTKEEKRDLEGWYDIPNLEDIEEWVFDSVCFTPADDEVEPDHPDSWLTLLGLI
;
A
#
# COMPACT_ATOMS: atom_id res chain seq x y z
N MET A 1 -11.93 -2.74 -11.11
CA MET A 1 -12.49 -2.11 -12.34
C MET A 1 -12.43 -3.10 -13.52
N ALA A 2 -13.56 -3.62 -14.03
CA ALA A 2 -13.56 -4.56 -15.16
C ALA A 2 -13.14 -3.90 -16.50
N LEU A 3 -12.19 -4.52 -17.21
CA LEU A 3 -11.78 -4.08 -18.56
C LEU A 3 -12.91 -4.26 -19.59
N LEU A 4 -13.04 -3.27 -20.48
CA LEU A 4 -13.93 -3.32 -21.62
C LEU A 4 -13.53 -4.45 -22.59
N PRO A 5 -14.48 -4.97 -23.41
CA PRO A 5 -14.19 -6.03 -24.36
C PRO A 5 -13.02 -5.74 -25.32
N ALA A 6 -12.85 -4.48 -25.73
CA ALA A 6 -11.73 -4.07 -26.58
C ALA A 6 -10.38 -4.16 -25.85
N GLN A 7 -10.34 -3.79 -24.57
CA GLN A 7 -9.13 -3.87 -23.74
C GLN A 7 -8.75 -5.34 -23.47
N GLN A 8 -9.74 -6.20 -23.26
CA GLN A 8 -9.54 -7.65 -23.13
C GLN A 8 -8.90 -8.29 -24.38
N ILE A 9 -9.29 -7.81 -25.58
CA ILE A 9 -8.67 -8.27 -26.84
C ILE A 9 -7.22 -7.78 -26.93
N ILE A 10 -6.95 -6.51 -26.58
CA ILE A 10 -5.60 -5.94 -26.59
C ILE A 10 -4.70 -6.71 -25.60
N ALA A 11 -5.17 -6.98 -24.38
CA ALA A 11 -4.45 -7.75 -23.37
C ALA A 11 -4.03 -9.14 -23.91
N LYS A 12 -4.97 -9.86 -24.53
CA LYS A 12 -4.68 -11.16 -25.18
C LYS A 12 -3.65 -11.07 -26.29
N ILE A 13 -3.69 -10.01 -27.12
CA ILE A 13 -2.69 -9.79 -28.19
C ILE A 13 -1.30 -9.54 -27.58
N LEU A 14 -1.25 -8.79 -26.49
CA LEU A 14 -0.02 -8.49 -25.74
C LEU A 14 0.44 -9.65 -24.85
N ASN A 15 -0.30 -10.76 -24.83
CA ASN A 15 -0.08 -11.91 -23.95
C ASN A 15 -0.01 -11.50 -22.46
N TYR A 16 -0.83 -10.51 -22.10
CA TYR A 16 -1.01 -9.98 -20.76
C TYR A 16 -2.32 -10.52 -20.18
N ASP A 17 -2.26 -11.03 -18.95
CA ASP A 17 -3.44 -11.45 -18.20
C ASP A 17 -3.79 -10.33 -17.21
N PRO A 18 -4.90 -9.61 -17.42
CA PRO A 18 -5.27 -8.51 -16.56
C PRO A 18 -5.77 -9.03 -15.21
N VAL A 19 -5.42 -8.31 -14.15
CA VAL A 19 -5.91 -8.57 -12.80
C VAL A 19 -7.45 -8.58 -12.80
N SER A 20 -8.05 -9.62 -12.22
CA SER A 20 -9.50 -9.68 -12.08
C SER A 20 -10.00 -8.72 -11.01
N GLU A 21 -11.30 -8.37 -11.03
CA GLU A 21 -11.87 -7.50 -9.98
C GLU A 21 -11.75 -8.10 -8.58
N GLU A 22 -11.85 -9.42 -8.46
CA GLU A 22 -11.69 -10.11 -7.18
C GLU A 22 -10.25 -10.04 -6.67
N GLU A 23 -9.27 -10.15 -7.58
CA GLU A 23 -7.84 -10.00 -7.24
C GLU A 23 -7.46 -8.57 -6.89
N GLY A 24 -8.05 -7.57 -7.57
CA GLY A 24 -7.84 -6.14 -7.26
C GLY A 24 -8.22 -5.80 -5.83
N LEU A 25 -9.29 -6.42 -5.30
CA LEU A 25 -9.74 -6.23 -3.92
C LEU A 25 -8.88 -6.95 -2.88
N THR A 26 -7.92 -7.79 -3.29
CA THR A 26 -7.00 -8.43 -2.35
C THR A 26 -5.90 -7.46 -1.93
N GLN A 27 -5.42 -7.59 -0.68
CA GLN A 27 -4.32 -6.77 -0.19
C GLN A 27 -3.08 -6.93 -1.07
N TYR A 28 -2.37 -5.83 -1.29
CA TYR A 28 -1.10 -5.84 -2.00
C TYR A 28 -0.13 -6.82 -1.33
N HIS A 29 0.42 -7.76 -2.11
CA HIS A 29 1.31 -8.78 -1.58
C HIS A 29 2.64 -8.14 -1.20
N VAL A 30 2.99 -8.22 0.08
CA VAL A 30 4.34 -7.92 0.57
C VAL A 30 4.79 -8.98 1.58
N GLU A 31 6.07 -9.36 1.51
CA GLU A 31 6.65 -10.35 2.40
C GLU A 31 6.76 -9.79 3.84
N PRO A 32 6.17 -10.42 4.86
CA PRO A 32 6.27 -9.95 6.23
C PRO A 32 7.70 -10.11 6.76
N ASN A 33 8.24 -9.05 7.36
CA ASN A 33 9.59 -9.04 7.92
C ASN A 33 9.61 -9.32 9.44
N CYS A 34 8.45 -9.30 10.09
CA CYS A 34 8.29 -9.52 11.53
C CYS A 34 7.27 -10.64 11.82
N SER A 35 7.47 -11.33 12.95
CA SER A 35 6.62 -12.44 13.40
C SER A 35 5.53 -11.99 14.38
N LEU A 36 4.37 -12.65 14.39
CA LEU A 36 3.26 -12.41 15.31
C LEU A 36 3.62 -12.55 16.81
N GLU A 37 4.59 -13.41 17.13
CA GLU A 37 4.98 -13.78 18.50
C GLU A 37 6.00 -12.81 19.12
N THR A 38 6.67 -12.04 18.28
CA THR A 38 7.53 -10.92 18.63
C THR A 38 7.17 -9.83 17.65
N PRO A 39 6.24 -8.91 17.96
CA PRO A 39 5.87 -7.79 17.09
C PRO A 39 7.02 -6.78 16.95
N GLY A 40 8.16 -7.27 16.47
CA GLY A 40 9.15 -6.61 15.64
C GLY A 40 9.92 -5.46 16.23
N GLY A 41 9.48 -4.89 17.34
CA GLY A 41 10.07 -3.69 17.89
C GLY A 41 9.68 -2.43 17.12
N ASN A 42 8.38 -2.18 16.92
CA ASN A 42 7.81 -0.85 16.56
C ASN A 42 8.74 0.01 15.69
N LYS A 43 9.33 -0.58 14.65
CA LYS A 43 10.28 0.10 13.80
C LYS A 43 9.56 0.48 12.52
N ALA A 44 9.76 1.71 12.07
CA ALA A 44 9.24 2.16 10.78
C ALA A 44 9.61 1.17 9.67
N GLY A 45 8.60 0.65 8.95
CA GLY A 45 8.79 -0.33 7.89
C GLY A 45 8.61 -1.79 8.31
N ASP A 46 8.31 -2.07 9.58
CA ASP A 46 7.95 -3.42 9.98
C ASP A 46 6.61 -3.83 9.33
N ILE A 47 6.55 -5.06 8.84
CA ILE A 47 5.37 -5.66 8.24
C ILE A 47 5.13 -7.00 8.92
N TYR A 48 3.90 -7.19 9.39
CA TYR A 48 3.46 -8.48 9.93
C TYR A 48 2.12 -8.90 9.34
N LYS A 49 1.89 -10.21 9.42
CA LYS A 49 0.62 -10.83 9.07
C LYS A 49 -0.15 -11.18 10.33
N THR A 50 -1.38 -10.71 10.45
CA THR A 50 -2.28 -11.05 11.58
C THR A 50 -2.73 -12.51 11.49
N LYS A 51 -3.31 -13.04 12.58
CA LYS A 51 -3.88 -14.40 12.60
C LYS A 51 -5.03 -14.59 11.61
N GLN A 52 -5.67 -13.49 11.21
CA GLN A 52 -6.75 -13.47 10.22
C GLN A 52 -6.24 -13.39 8.78
N GLY A 53 -4.92 -13.25 8.58
CA GLY A 53 -4.29 -13.17 7.27
C GLY A 53 -4.11 -11.76 6.72
N VAL A 54 -4.56 -10.73 7.44
CA VAL A 54 -4.39 -9.31 7.06
C VAL A 54 -2.95 -8.86 7.29
N LEU A 55 -2.35 -8.24 6.28
CA LEU A 55 -1.04 -7.61 6.34
C LEU A 55 -1.14 -6.19 6.88
N ARG A 56 -0.23 -5.84 7.78
CA ARG A 56 -0.13 -4.52 8.40
C ARG A 56 1.29 -3.98 8.33
N TYR A 57 1.38 -2.67 8.13
CA TYR A 57 2.63 -1.91 8.06
C TYR A 57 2.75 -0.98 9.28
N TYR A 58 3.93 -0.92 9.91
CA TYR A 58 4.21 0.04 10.98
C TYR A 58 4.74 1.33 10.39
N TRP A 59 3.91 2.37 10.42
CA TRP A 59 4.24 3.67 9.89
C TRP A 59 4.67 4.64 11.00
N VAL A 60 5.74 5.37 10.71
CA VAL A 60 6.20 6.52 11.49
C VAL A 60 6.30 7.69 10.51
N PRO A 61 5.47 8.73 10.64
CA PRO A 61 5.45 9.84 9.69
C PRO A 61 6.80 10.57 9.63
N LYS A 62 7.35 10.72 8.42
CA LYS A 62 8.65 11.35 8.19
C LYS A 62 8.53 12.77 7.62
N GLY A 63 7.59 12.99 6.72
CA GLY A 63 7.36 14.23 6.00
C GLY A 63 7.08 15.42 6.91
N ASP A 64 7.29 16.62 6.38
CA ASP A 64 7.14 17.88 7.13
C ASP A 64 5.69 18.37 7.23
N ASN A 65 4.72 17.58 6.74
CA ASN A 65 3.30 17.93 6.72
C ASN A 65 2.62 17.91 8.09
N HIS A 66 3.22 17.22 9.07
CA HIS A 66 2.66 17.06 10.42
C HIS A 66 3.57 17.66 11.50
N THR A 67 2.97 18.25 12.53
CA THR A 67 3.67 18.69 13.73
C THR A 67 4.20 17.50 14.54
N LYS A 68 5.16 17.74 15.45
CA LYS A 68 5.75 16.68 16.28
C LYS A 68 4.74 15.93 17.15
N GLU A 69 3.68 16.61 17.57
CA GLU A 69 2.61 16.01 18.37
C GLU A 69 1.76 15.10 17.48
N GLU A 70 1.30 15.61 16.33
CA GLU A 70 0.54 14.83 15.34
C GLU A 70 1.31 13.59 14.86
N LYS A 71 2.62 13.72 14.58
CA LYS A 71 3.46 12.56 14.19
C LYS A 71 3.43 11.43 15.22
N ARG A 72 3.33 11.76 16.50
CA ARG A 72 3.28 10.78 17.59
C ARG A 72 1.91 10.13 17.70
N ASP A 73 0.84 10.87 17.40
CA ASP A 73 -0.52 10.34 17.40
C ASP A 73 -0.82 9.49 16.14
N LEU A 74 -0.15 9.78 15.02
CA LEU A 74 -0.24 9.06 13.75
C LEU A 74 0.69 7.85 13.65
N GLU A 75 1.68 7.71 14.54
CA GLU A 75 2.56 6.55 14.55
C GLU A 75 1.79 5.28 14.93
N GLY A 76 1.86 4.23 14.11
CA GLY A 76 1.15 3.00 14.41
C GLY A 76 1.07 1.97 13.30
N TRP A 77 0.20 0.98 13.50
CA TRP A 77 -0.05 -0.12 12.57
C TRP A 77 -1.24 0.19 11.67
N TYR A 78 -1.01 0.17 10.37
CA TYR A 78 -2.03 0.42 9.34
C TYR A 78 -2.19 -0.80 8.44
N ASP A 79 -3.41 -1.05 7.98
CA ASP A 79 -3.69 -2.13 7.04
C ASP A 79 -3.11 -1.77 5.67
N ILE A 80 -2.43 -2.75 5.04
CA ILE A 80 -1.87 -2.53 3.70
C ILE A 80 -3.02 -2.39 2.69
N PRO A 81 -2.95 -1.40 1.77
CA PRO A 81 -3.95 -1.18 0.74
C PRO A 81 -4.18 -2.39 -0.17
N ASN A 82 -5.28 -2.37 -0.91
CA ASN A 82 -5.55 -3.40 -1.90
C ASN A 82 -4.74 -3.17 -3.18
N LEU A 83 -4.72 -4.15 -4.07
CA LEU A 83 -3.98 -4.08 -5.32
C LEU A 83 -4.55 -3.01 -6.27
N GLU A 84 -5.87 -2.84 -6.31
CA GLU A 84 -6.55 -1.82 -7.11
C GLU A 84 -6.14 -0.40 -6.68
N ASP A 85 -6.08 -0.11 -5.38
CA ASP A 85 -5.64 1.17 -4.83
C ASP A 85 -4.19 1.47 -5.25
N ILE A 86 -3.30 0.47 -5.12
CA ILE A 86 -1.89 0.61 -5.49
C ILE A 86 -1.75 0.86 -7.00
N GLU A 87 -2.48 0.10 -7.83
CA GLU A 87 -2.48 0.32 -9.28
C GLU A 87 -2.96 1.73 -9.62
N GLU A 88 -4.05 2.20 -9.01
CA GLU A 88 -4.59 3.54 -9.23
C GLU A 88 -3.55 4.62 -8.91
N TRP A 89 -2.93 4.58 -7.74
CA TRP A 89 -1.96 5.60 -7.30
C TRP A 89 -0.68 5.62 -8.15
N VAL A 90 -0.28 4.49 -8.74
CA VAL A 90 0.86 4.46 -9.68
C VAL A 90 0.56 5.27 -10.94
N PHE A 91 -0.70 5.37 -11.36
CA PHE A 91 -1.10 6.09 -12.58
C PHE A 91 -1.65 7.50 -12.32
N ASP A 92 -2.23 7.76 -11.14
CA ASP A 92 -3.03 8.97 -10.89
C ASP A 92 -2.19 10.18 -10.41
N SER A 93 -0.85 10.07 -10.40
CA SER A 93 0.08 11.13 -9.96
C SER A 93 -0.20 11.66 -8.54
N VAL A 94 -0.99 10.92 -7.76
CA VAL A 94 -1.43 11.22 -6.40
C VAL A 94 -1.39 9.90 -5.65
N CYS A 95 -0.97 9.93 -4.39
CA CYS A 95 -0.96 8.79 -3.50
C CYS A 95 -1.40 9.22 -2.10
N PHE A 96 -1.86 8.27 -1.30
CA PHE A 96 -2.24 8.54 0.08
C PHE A 96 -1.17 8.07 1.06
N THR A 97 -1.11 8.75 2.21
CA THR A 97 -0.41 8.24 3.39
C THR A 97 -1.26 7.18 4.09
N PRO A 98 -0.71 6.44 5.06
CA PRO A 98 -1.51 5.55 5.91
C PRO A 98 -2.61 6.27 6.72
N ALA A 99 -2.53 7.59 6.89
CA ALA A 99 -3.56 8.42 7.52
C ALA A 99 -4.55 9.06 6.53
N ASP A 100 -4.59 8.58 5.29
CA ASP A 100 -5.47 9.10 4.21
C ASP A 100 -5.17 10.55 3.80
N ASP A 101 -3.97 11.07 4.06
CA ASP A 101 -3.54 12.37 3.53
C ASP A 101 -3.07 12.24 2.07
N GLU A 102 -3.55 13.14 1.22
CA GLU A 102 -3.15 13.22 -0.19
C GLU A 102 -1.74 13.81 -0.34
N VAL A 103 -0.83 13.06 -0.96
CA VAL A 103 0.56 13.44 -1.18
C VAL A 103 1.03 13.08 -2.59
N GLU A 104 2.17 13.64 -3.01
CA GLU A 104 2.84 13.22 -4.24
C GLU A 104 3.26 11.74 -4.14
N PRO A 105 3.25 10.98 -5.25
CA PRO A 105 3.65 9.59 -5.27
C PRO A 105 4.99 9.33 -4.60
N ASP A 106 6.03 10.13 -4.86
CA ASP A 106 7.39 10.00 -4.32
C ASP A 106 7.58 10.62 -2.92
N HIS A 107 6.50 11.05 -2.27
CA HIS A 107 6.56 11.56 -0.90
C HIS A 107 7.01 10.44 0.07
N PRO A 108 7.89 10.72 1.05
CA PRO A 108 8.44 9.69 1.95
C PRO A 108 7.42 8.92 2.81
N ASP A 109 6.19 9.46 2.91
CA ASP A 109 5.07 8.85 3.62
C ASP A 109 3.98 8.30 2.70
N SER A 110 4.15 8.35 1.38
CA SER A 110 3.20 7.75 0.44
C SER A 110 3.24 6.22 0.57
N TRP A 111 2.11 5.56 0.36
CA TRP A 111 2.09 4.09 0.31
C TRP A 111 3.05 3.52 -0.74
N LEU A 112 3.21 4.19 -1.88
CA LEU A 112 4.13 3.76 -2.94
C LEU A 112 5.59 3.75 -2.48
N THR A 113 6.06 4.80 -1.81
CA THR A 113 7.42 4.87 -1.27
C THR A 113 7.58 3.93 -0.06
N LEU A 114 6.57 3.85 0.82
CA LEU A 114 6.61 2.99 2.01
C LEU A 114 6.70 1.50 1.65
N LEU A 115 6.06 1.08 0.55
CA LEU A 115 6.11 -0.28 -0.01
C LEU A 115 7.28 -0.50 -0.98
N GLY A 116 8.06 0.54 -1.29
CA GLY A 116 9.25 0.46 -2.14
C GLY A 116 8.96 0.27 -3.63
N LEU A 117 7.84 0.81 -4.11
CA LEU A 117 7.42 0.72 -5.52
C LEU A 117 8.08 1.77 -6.42
N ILE A 118 8.63 2.83 -5.81
CA ILE A 118 9.28 3.97 -6.46
C ILE A 118 10.48 4.47 -5.66
#